data_AF-A0A947X9Y0-F1
#
_entry.id   AF-A0A947X9Y0-F1
#
_cell.length_a   1.000
_cell.length_b   1.000
_cell.length_c   1.000
_cell.angle_alpha   90.00
_cell.angle_beta   90.00
_cell.angle_gamma   90.00
#
_symmetry.space_group_name_H-M   'P 1'
#
loop_
_entity.id
_entity.type
_entity.pdbx_description
1 polymer ?
#
loop_
_entity_poly.entity_id
_entity_poly.type
_entity_poly.pdbx_seq_one_letter_code
_entity_poly.pdbx_strand_id
1 'polypeptide(L)'
;MPELPEVETTRLGLLPRLQGRALRRIVVRNPRLRWPVPDDLEARLAGLTLNSLARRGKYLLFDFGPVTQIVHLGMSGSLRFAAPGEPAALHDHVDWLFDDGTTLRLRDPRRFGAVLWTDDVARHPLLAHLGPEPLTPAFDAATLHAQCQRRSAAIKQVIMDAQVVVGVGNIYASESLFHAGIRPTTAARRLSRPACARLAAAIKQVLTAAIAAGGSSLRDYVATDGELGYFQLQTRVYDRAGLPCKTCATPVRRIVQGQRASFYCPTCQR
;
A
#
# COMPACT_ATOMS: atom_id res chain seq x y z
N MET A 1 0.93 -5.92 6.37
CA MET A 1 0.37 -4.59 6.04
C MET A 1 0.69 -4.33 4.58
N PRO A 2 -0.32 -4.35 3.69
CA PRO A 2 -0.14 -3.95 2.31
C PRO A 2 0.43 -2.53 2.22
N GLU A 3 1.54 -2.38 1.51
CA GLU A 3 2.08 -1.09 1.09
C GLU A 3 1.75 -0.88 -0.39
N LEU A 4 2.36 0.10 -1.06
CA LEU A 4 2.01 0.39 -2.45
C LEU A 4 2.16 -0.81 -3.39
N PRO A 5 3.26 -1.60 -3.35
CA PRO A 5 3.43 -2.74 -4.23
C PRO A 5 2.32 -3.77 -4.10
N GLU A 6 1.93 -4.16 -2.88
CA GLU A 6 0.86 -5.15 -2.67
C GLU A 6 -0.50 -4.63 -3.14
N VAL A 7 -0.78 -3.33 -2.91
CA VAL A 7 -2.03 -2.72 -3.39
C VAL A 7 -2.05 -2.64 -4.92
N GLU A 8 -0.91 -2.34 -5.56
CA GLU A 8 -0.79 -2.35 -7.02
C GLU A 8 -0.94 -3.76 -7.60
N THR A 9 -0.32 -4.77 -6.99
CA THR A 9 -0.52 -6.17 -7.39
C THR A 9 -1.98 -6.60 -7.23
N THR A 10 -2.64 -6.21 -6.14
CA THR A 10 -4.09 -6.44 -5.97
C THR A 10 -4.87 -5.77 -7.11
N ARG A 11 -4.59 -4.49 -7.41
CA ARG A 11 -5.24 -3.75 -8.51
C ARG A 11 -5.10 -4.48 -9.85
N LEU A 12 -3.87 -4.89 -10.19
CA LEU A 12 -3.55 -5.60 -11.43
C LEU A 12 -4.23 -6.97 -11.53
N GLY A 13 -4.36 -7.68 -10.41
CA GLY A 13 -5.05 -8.98 -10.37
C GLY A 13 -6.57 -8.89 -10.44
N LEU A 14 -7.15 -7.79 -9.94
CA LEU A 14 -8.60 -7.57 -9.95
C LEU A 14 -9.11 -7.02 -11.30
N LEU A 15 -8.40 -6.05 -11.87
CA LEU A 15 -8.89 -5.28 -13.03
C LEU A 15 -9.35 -6.16 -14.21
N PRO A 16 -8.60 -7.19 -14.67
CA PRO A 16 -8.98 -7.97 -15.86
C PRO A 16 -10.30 -8.73 -15.72
N ARG A 17 -10.73 -9.04 -14.49
CA ARG A 17 -11.97 -9.80 -14.24
C ARG A 17 -13.16 -8.90 -13.94
N LEU A 18 -12.92 -7.67 -13.48
CA LEU A 18 -13.96 -6.78 -12.99
C LEU A 18 -14.30 -5.63 -13.96
N GLN A 19 -13.35 -5.20 -14.79
CA GLN A 19 -13.56 -4.07 -15.70
C GLN A 19 -14.70 -4.37 -16.68
N GLY A 20 -15.63 -3.42 -16.81
CA GLY A 20 -16.80 -3.53 -17.67
C GLY A 20 -17.94 -4.36 -17.08
N ARG A 21 -17.82 -4.89 -15.85
CA ARG A 21 -18.89 -5.63 -15.17
C ARG A 21 -19.81 -4.69 -14.40
N ALA A 22 -21.12 -4.95 -14.44
CA ALA A 22 -22.08 -4.23 -13.61
C ALA A 22 -22.12 -4.82 -12.20
N LEU A 23 -22.07 -3.96 -11.18
CA LEU A 23 -22.23 -4.36 -9.80
C LEU A 23 -23.71 -4.61 -9.53
N ARG A 24 -24.09 -5.84 -9.20
CA ARG A 24 -25.48 -6.18 -8.87
C ARG A 24 -25.83 -5.82 -7.45
N ARG A 25 -24.91 -6.11 -6.53
CA ARG A 25 -25.18 -6.04 -5.09
C ARG A 25 -23.88 -5.91 -4.30
N ILE A 26 -23.97 -5.23 -3.17
CA ILE A 26 -22.95 -5.25 -2.12
C ILE A 26 -23.55 -5.93 -0.89
N VAL A 27 -22.86 -6.92 -0.33
CA VAL A 27 -23.27 -7.56 0.92
C VAL A 27 -22.31 -7.14 2.01
N VAL A 28 -22.79 -6.30 2.95
CA VAL A 28 -22.03 -5.90 4.14
C VAL A 28 -22.46 -6.76 5.32
N ARG A 29 -21.57 -7.64 5.78
CA ARG A 29 -21.81 -8.51 6.96
C ARG A 29 -21.38 -7.86 8.26
N ASN A 30 -20.34 -7.03 8.20
CA ASN A 30 -19.87 -6.26 9.35
C ASN A 30 -19.49 -4.85 8.91
N PRO A 31 -20.30 -3.83 9.24
CA PRO A 31 -20.01 -2.46 8.83
C PRO A 31 -18.91 -1.81 9.66
N ARG A 32 -18.46 -2.42 10.77
CA ARG A 32 -17.51 -1.81 11.72
C ARG A 32 -16.05 -2.03 11.30
N LEU A 33 -15.64 -1.36 10.22
CA LEU A 33 -14.24 -1.24 9.82
C LEU A 33 -13.57 -0.05 10.53
N ARG A 34 -12.40 0.43 10.05
CA ARG A 34 -11.71 1.58 10.64
C ARG A 34 -12.61 2.81 10.67
N TRP A 35 -13.36 2.98 9.59
CA TRP A 35 -14.53 3.86 9.52
C TRP A 35 -15.74 2.96 9.23
N PRO A 36 -16.92 3.27 9.79
CA PRO A 36 -18.14 2.56 9.44
C PRO A 36 -18.37 2.56 7.93
N VAL A 37 -18.76 1.40 7.38
CA VAL A 37 -19.21 1.31 5.98
C VAL A 37 -20.49 2.14 5.84
N PRO A 38 -20.59 3.07 4.88
CA PRO A 38 -21.79 3.91 4.71
C PRO A 38 -23.04 3.07 4.43
N ASP A 39 -24.15 3.38 5.09
CA ASP A 39 -25.41 2.62 4.96
C ASP A 39 -26.02 2.74 3.55
N ASP A 40 -25.71 3.81 2.82
CA ASP A 40 -26.18 4.05 1.45
C ASP A 40 -25.25 3.47 0.36
N LEU A 41 -24.17 2.77 0.74
CA LEU A 41 -23.15 2.28 -0.20
C LEU A 41 -23.73 1.41 -1.32
N GLU A 42 -24.63 0.47 -1.00
CA GLU A 42 -25.27 -0.39 -2.01
C GLU A 42 -26.18 0.43 -2.92
N ALA A 43 -27.02 1.31 -2.36
CA ALA A 43 -27.95 2.13 -3.13
C ALA A 43 -27.24 3.07 -4.12
N ARG A 44 -26.02 3.50 -3.80
CA ARG A 44 -25.18 4.35 -4.67
C ARG A 44 -24.51 3.61 -5.82
N LEU A 45 -24.24 2.31 -5.66
CA LEU A 45 -23.36 1.55 -6.57
C LEU A 45 -24.06 0.44 -7.33
N ALA A 46 -25.18 -0.09 -6.81
CA ALA A 46 -25.92 -1.17 -7.47
C ALA A 46 -26.44 -0.72 -8.85
N GLY A 47 -26.26 -1.57 -9.84
CA GLY A 47 -26.57 -1.33 -11.24
C GLY A 47 -25.50 -0.58 -12.03
N LEU A 48 -24.50 0.02 -11.37
CA LEU A 48 -23.42 0.74 -12.07
C LEU A 48 -22.34 -0.21 -12.59
N THR A 49 -21.75 0.15 -13.72
CA THR A 49 -20.64 -0.58 -14.35
C THR A 49 -19.30 -0.08 -13.84
N LEU A 50 -18.41 -1.02 -13.48
CA LEU A 50 -17.03 -0.66 -13.14
C LEU A 50 -16.27 -0.26 -14.41
N ASN A 51 -16.03 1.03 -14.58
CA ASN A 51 -15.33 1.58 -15.75
C ASN A 51 -13.81 1.35 -15.64
N SER A 52 -13.26 1.60 -14.46
CA SER A 52 -11.83 1.46 -14.22
C SER A 52 -11.52 1.13 -12.75
N LEU A 53 -10.34 0.55 -12.52
CA LEU A 53 -9.80 0.31 -11.19
C LEU A 53 -8.40 0.91 -11.10
N ALA A 54 -8.31 2.02 -10.36
CA ALA A 54 -7.08 2.78 -10.13
C ALA A 54 -6.56 2.58 -8.70
N ARG A 55 -5.37 3.12 -8.43
CA ARG A 55 -4.78 3.17 -7.09
C ARG A 55 -4.26 4.57 -6.80
N ARG A 56 -4.50 5.04 -5.57
CA ARG A 56 -3.88 6.25 -5.01
C ARG A 56 -3.18 5.91 -3.71
N GLY A 57 -1.85 5.94 -3.70
CA GLY A 57 -1.05 5.49 -2.56
C GLY A 57 -1.37 4.04 -2.18
N LYS A 58 -2.06 3.86 -1.05
CA LYS A 58 -2.49 2.53 -0.54
C LYS A 58 -4.00 2.32 -0.62
N TYR A 59 -4.71 3.16 -1.38
CA TYR A 59 -6.13 3.07 -1.64
C TYR A 59 -6.38 2.53 -3.04
N LEU A 60 -7.32 1.59 -3.17
CA LEU A 60 -7.93 1.19 -4.43
C LEU A 60 -9.13 2.09 -4.71
N LEU A 61 -9.27 2.50 -5.97
CA LEU A 61 -10.33 3.39 -6.45
C LEU A 61 -11.10 2.67 -7.54
N PHE A 62 -12.30 2.19 -7.22
CA PHE A 62 -13.21 1.53 -8.14
C PHE A 62 -14.13 2.60 -8.73
N ASP A 63 -13.90 2.96 -9.98
CA ASP A 63 -14.64 4.00 -10.68
C ASP A 63 -15.89 3.41 -11.34
N PHE A 64 -17.05 3.78 -10.82
CA PHE A 64 -18.35 3.38 -11.34
C PHE A 64 -19.03 4.48 -12.17
N GLY A 65 -18.31 5.56 -12.53
CA GLY A 65 -18.83 6.72 -13.26
C GLY A 65 -19.20 7.87 -12.31
N PRO A 66 -20.48 8.05 -11.96
CA PRO A 66 -20.90 9.14 -11.06
C PRO A 66 -20.35 8.99 -9.63
N VAL A 67 -19.94 7.79 -9.22
CA VAL A 67 -19.44 7.49 -7.88
C VAL A 67 -18.14 6.69 -8.00
N THR A 68 -17.15 7.01 -7.17
CA THR A 68 -15.95 6.20 -6.97
C THR A 68 -15.99 5.53 -5.60
N GLN A 69 -15.86 4.21 -5.55
CA GLN A 69 -15.67 3.50 -4.31
C GLN A 69 -14.18 3.49 -3.92
N ILE A 70 -13.90 3.82 -2.65
CA ILE A 70 -12.57 3.86 -2.06
C ILE A 70 -12.41 2.66 -1.13
N VAL A 71 -11.43 1.81 -1.41
CA VAL A 71 -11.08 0.66 -0.55
C VAL A 71 -9.65 0.79 -0.03
N HIS A 72 -9.46 0.65 1.28
CA HIS A 72 -8.14 0.57 1.92
C HIS A 72 -8.02 -0.77 2.63
N LEU A 73 -6.94 -1.51 2.40
CA LEU A 73 -6.77 -2.86 2.97
C LEU A 73 -6.28 -2.86 4.43
N GLY A 74 -5.86 -1.71 4.96
CA GLY A 74 -5.42 -1.61 6.34
C GLY A 74 -4.15 -2.42 6.58
N MET A 75 -4.12 -3.25 7.63
CA MET A 75 -2.97 -4.09 7.93
C MET A 75 -3.12 -5.55 7.51
N SER A 76 -4.34 -6.07 7.51
CA SER A 76 -4.68 -7.49 7.33
C SER A 76 -5.80 -7.72 6.32
N GLY A 77 -6.24 -6.67 5.63
CA GLY A 77 -7.24 -6.78 4.58
C GLY A 77 -6.66 -7.43 3.34
N SER A 78 -7.46 -8.28 2.70
CA SER A 78 -7.17 -8.89 1.40
C SER A 78 -8.45 -8.95 0.57
N LEU A 79 -8.30 -8.78 -0.75
CA LEU A 79 -9.38 -8.95 -1.72
C LEU A 79 -9.12 -10.20 -2.55
N ARG A 80 -10.13 -11.05 -2.68
CA ARG A 80 -10.06 -12.28 -3.49
C ARG A 80 -11.38 -12.56 -4.19
N PHE A 81 -11.33 -13.33 -5.26
CA PHE A 81 -12.53 -13.90 -5.85
C PHE A 81 -13.00 -15.08 -4.99
N ALA A 82 -14.25 -15.05 -4.54
CA ALA A 82 -14.88 -16.18 -3.87
C ALA A 82 -15.35 -17.19 -4.92
N ALA A 83 -15.21 -18.49 -4.61
CA ALA A 83 -15.75 -19.52 -5.48
C ALA A 83 -17.29 -19.46 -5.49
N PRO A 84 -17.95 -19.84 -6.60
CA PRO A 84 -19.41 -19.92 -6.64
C PRO A 84 -19.97 -20.75 -5.47
N GLY A 85 -20.89 -20.17 -4.69
CA GLY A 85 -21.50 -20.83 -3.53
C GLY A 85 -20.61 -20.91 -2.28
N GLU A 86 -19.41 -20.34 -2.29
CA GLU A 86 -18.50 -20.36 -1.14
C GLU A 86 -19.10 -19.55 0.04
N PRO A 87 -19.37 -20.20 1.19
CA PRO A 87 -19.91 -19.51 2.36
C PRO A 87 -18.89 -18.49 2.90
N ALA A 88 -19.40 -17.41 3.50
CA ALA A 88 -18.54 -16.41 4.11
C ALA A 88 -17.98 -16.89 5.46
N ALA A 89 -16.68 -16.70 5.67
CA ALA A 89 -16.03 -16.96 6.95
C ALA A 89 -16.14 -15.74 7.89
N LEU A 90 -15.76 -15.93 9.17
CA LEU A 90 -15.87 -14.94 10.26
C LEU A 90 -15.29 -13.54 9.93
N HIS A 91 -14.28 -13.48 9.08
CA HIS A 91 -13.58 -12.25 8.75
C HIS A 91 -13.89 -11.70 7.36
N ASP A 92 -14.87 -12.29 6.67
CA ASP A 92 -15.30 -11.89 5.32
C ASP A 92 -16.43 -10.84 5.44
N HIS A 93 -16.04 -9.57 5.50
CA HIS A 93 -16.93 -8.48 5.93
C HIS A 93 -17.76 -7.87 4.82
N VAL A 94 -17.23 -7.81 3.59
CA VAL A 94 -17.89 -7.16 2.44
C VAL A 94 -17.71 -8.02 1.20
N ASP A 95 -18.80 -8.30 0.49
CA ASP A 95 -18.77 -8.90 -0.85
C ASP A 95 -19.34 -7.93 -1.88
N TRP A 96 -18.75 -7.92 -3.07
CA TRP A 96 -19.27 -7.28 -4.28
C TRP A 96 -19.68 -8.38 -5.24
N LEU A 97 -20.96 -8.41 -5.58
CA LEU A 97 -21.53 -9.39 -6.51
C LEU A 97 -21.74 -8.69 -7.85
N PHE A 98 -21.07 -9.18 -8.87
CA PHE A 98 -21.15 -8.66 -10.23
C PHE A 98 -22.18 -9.44 -11.07
N ASP A 99 -22.53 -8.88 -12.22
CA ASP A 99 -23.57 -9.39 -13.12
C ASP A 99 -23.25 -10.73 -13.80
N ASP A 100 -21.98 -11.08 -13.93
CA ASP A 100 -21.52 -12.36 -14.47
C ASP A 100 -21.41 -13.47 -13.40
N GLY A 101 -21.89 -13.21 -12.18
CA GLY A 101 -21.80 -14.12 -11.04
C GLY A 101 -20.46 -14.03 -10.29
N THR A 102 -19.51 -13.21 -10.73
CA THR A 102 -18.25 -12.99 -10.01
C THR A 102 -18.53 -12.37 -8.65
N THR A 103 -17.93 -12.94 -7.61
CA THR A 103 -17.97 -12.39 -6.24
C THR A 103 -16.56 -11.99 -5.81
N LEU A 104 -16.35 -10.69 -5.61
CA LEU A 104 -15.15 -10.17 -4.94
C LEU A 104 -15.43 -10.09 -3.45
N ARG A 105 -14.50 -10.55 -2.62
CA ARG A 105 -14.66 -10.65 -1.16
C ARG A 105 -13.52 -9.97 -0.43
N LEU A 106 -13.87 -9.07 0.50
CA LEU A 106 -12.95 -8.46 1.46
C LEU A 106 -12.92 -9.29 2.74
N ARG A 107 -11.74 -9.85 3.02
CA ARG A 107 -11.42 -10.43 4.32
C ARG A 107 -10.54 -9.47 5.10
N ASP A 108 -10.91 -9.11 6.32
CA ASP A 108 -10.05 -8.27 7.19
C ASP A 108 -10.19 -8.65 8.69
N PRO A 109 -9.34 -9.55 9.21
CA PRO A 109 -9.41 -9.99 10.61
C PRO A 109 -9.32 -8.86 11.64
N ARG A 110 -8.53 -7.81 11.36
CA ARG A 110 -8.32 -6.69 12.30
C ARG A 110 -9.27 -5.52 12.06
N ARG A 111 -10.02 -5.53 10.94
CA ARG A 111 -10.98 -4.48 10.57
C ARG A 111 -10.37 -3.07 10.53
N PHE A 112 -9.11 -2.98 10.09
CA PHE A 112 -8.38 -1.71 9.94
C PHE A 112 -8.45 -1.17 8.51
N GLY A 113 -9.06 -1.92 7.60
CA GLY A 113 -9.42 -1.45 6.28
C GLY A 113 -10.55 -0.43 6.29
N ALA A 114 -10.95 -0.02 5.09
CA ALA A 114 -12.03 0.91 4.84
C ALA A 114 -12.72 0.56 3.53
N VAL A 115 -14.05 0.72 3.50
CA VAL A 115 -14.87 0.67 2.29
C VAL A 115 -15.79 1.88 2.35
N LEU A 116 -15.51 2.86 1.49
CA LEU A 116 -16.16 4.17 1.46
C LEU A 116 -16.52 4.50 0.01
N TRP A 117 -17.28 5.57 -0.21
CA TRP A 117 -17.55 6.10 -1.54
C TRP A 117 -17.34 7.63 -1.57
N THR A 118 -17.15 8.18 -2.76
CA THR A 118 -17.08 9.63 -2.99
C THR A 118 -17.57 9.96 -4.40
N ASP A 119 -18.15 11.15 -4.57
CA ASP A 119 -18.47 11.72 -5.87
C ASP A 119 -17.27 12.46 -6.48
N ASP A 120 -16.29 12.85 -5.65
CA ASP A 120 -15.06 13.53 -6.08
C ASP A 120 -13.84 12.98 -5.30
N VAL A 121 -12.97 12.28 -6.03
CA VAL A 121 -11.74 11.69 -5.47
C VAL A 121 -10.75 12.77 -5.03
N ALA A 122 -10.65 13.87 -5.77
CA ALA A 122 -9.66 14.92 -5.50
C ALA A 122 -9.96 15.70 -4.21
N ARG A 123 -11.23 15.80 -3.84
CA ARG A 123 -11.69 16.49 -2.62
C ARG A 123 -11.84 15.59 -1.40
N HIS A 124 -11.81 14.27 -1.58
CA HIS A 124 -12.03 13.34 -0.47
C HIS A 124 -10.99 13.55 0.65
N PRO A 125 -11.39 13.72 1.93
CA PRO A 125 -10.47 14.09 3.02
C PRO A 125 -9.30 13.13 3.22
N LEU A 126 -9.47 11.84 2.93
CA LEU A 126 -8.41 10.84 3.02
C LEU A 126 -7.37 10.90 1.88
N LEU A 127 -7.69 11.59 0.79
CA LEU A 127 -6.92 11.59 -0.46
C LEU A 127 -6.37 12.97 -0.83
N ALA A 128 -7.12 14.05 -0.55
CA ALA A 128 -6.81 15.42 -0.97
C ALA A 128 -5.44 15.94 -0.48
N HIS A 129 -4.99 15.47 0.69
CA HIS A 129 -3.72 15.90 1.31
C HIS A 129 -2.53 14.99 0.97
N LEU A 130 -2.72 13.96 0.15
CA LEU A 130 -1.68 12.99 -0.15
C LEU A 130 -0.59 13.58 -1.06
N GLY A 131 0.67 13.28 -0.74
CA GLY A 131 1.84 13.64 -1.53
C GLY A 131 1.96 12.87 -2.86
N PRO A 132 2.97 13.15 -3.69
CA PRO A 132 3.10 12.57 -5.03
C PRO A 132 3.20 11.04 -5.01
N GLU A 133 2.76 10.41 -6.11
CA GLU A 133 3.03 8.99 -6.39
C GLU A 133 4.53 8.77 -6.63
N PRO A 134 5.18 7.82 -5.93
CA PRO A 134 6.63 7.66 -5.97
C PRO A 134 7.17 7.24 -7.35
N LEU A 135 6.35 6.58 -8.18
CA LEU A 135 6.75 6.06 -9.49
C LEU A 135 6.42 7.02 -10.66
N THR A 136 5.98 8.24 -10.37
CA THR A 136 5.68 9.26 -11.38
C THR A 136 6.79 10.32 -11.45
N PRO A 137 6.82 11.16 -12.51
CA PRO A 137 7.72 12.31 -12.56
C PRO A 137 7.52 13.33 -11.42
N ALA A 138 6.33 13.38 -10.81
CA ALA A 138 6.02 14.29 -9.70
C ALA A 138 6.79 13.98 -8.42
N PHE A 139 7.38 12.79 -8.29
CA PHE A 139 8.31 12.46 -7.21
C PHE A 139 9.73 12.39 -7.76
N ASP A 140 10.55 13.38 -7.42
CA ASP A 140 11.94 13.49 -7.86
C ASP A 140 12.87 13.97 -6.74
N ALA A 141 14.16 14.12 -7.07
CA ALA A 141 15.18 14.55 -6.12
C ALA A 141 14.90 15.95 -5.55
N ALA A 142 14.43 16.88 -6.39
CA ALA A 142 14.16 18.26 -6.00
C ALA A 142 12.96 18.34 -5.03
N THR A 143 11.88 17.64 -5.35
CA THR A 143 10.67 17.55 -4.53
C THR A 143 10.98 16.91 -3.18
N LEU A 144 11.68 15.76 -3.17
CA LEU A 144 12.08 15.11 -1.91
C LEU A 144 12.98 16.01 -1.06
N HIS A 145 13.96 16.68 -1.67
CA HIS A 145 14.84 17.61 -0.96
C HIS A 145 14.05 18.78 -0.35
N ALA A 146 13.17 19.41 -1.12
CA ALA A 146 12.33 20.52 -0.64
C ALA A 146 11.46 20.10 0.56
N GLN A 147 10.88 18.90 0.52
CA GLN A 147 10.12 18.34 1.65
C GLN A 147 11.01 18.04 2.86
N CYS A 148 12.23 17.55 2.65
CA CYS A 148 13.18 17.24 3.72
C CYS A 148 13.65 18.49 4.47
N GLN A 149 13.93 19.59 3.76
CA GLN A 149 14.50 20.82 4.37
C GLN A 149 13.62 21.43 5.47
N ARG A 150 12.30 21.18 5.42
CA ARG A 150 11.34 21.71 6.40
C ARG A 150 11.18 20.82 7.65
N ARG A 151 11.89 19.69 7.74
CA ARG A 151 11.61 18.63 8.74
C ARG A 151 12.86 18.23 9.53
N SER A 152 12.81 18.37 10.85
CA SER A 152 13.86 17.89 11.77
C SER A 152 13.75 16.39 12.10
N ALA A 153 12.59 15.78 11.82
CA ALA A 153 12.34 14.36 12.04
C ALA A 153 13.30 13.46 11.26
N ALA A 154 13.46 12.22 11.72
CA ALA A 154 14.32 11.24 11.07
C ALA A 154 13.82 10.90 9.65
N ILE A 155 14.72 10.76 8.68
CA ILE A 155 14.39 10.57 7.27
C ILE A 155 13.47 9.38 7.05
N LYS A 156 13.62 8.30 7.81
CA LYS A 156 12.72 7.15 7.73
C LYS A 156 11.27 7.55 8.03
N GLN A 157 11.03 8.35 9.06
CA GLN A 157 9.68 8.80 9.40
C GLN A 157 9.15 9.73 8.31
N VAL A 158 10.00 10.59 7.75
CA VAL A 158 9.63 11.56 6.70
C VAL A 158 9.20 10.87 5.40
N ILE A 159 9.91 9.85 4.93
CA ILE A 159 9.52 9.13 3.70
C ILE A 159 8.33 8.19 3.91
N MET A 160 7.95 7.90 5.15
CA MET A 160 6.76 7.12 5.49
C MET A 160 5.51 8.01 5.70
N ASP A 161 5.69 9.33 5.71
CA ASP A 161 4.61 10.29 5.76
C ASP A 161 3.97 10.41 4.37
N ALA A 162 2.69 10.02 4.29
CA ALA A 162 1.95 10.02 3.04
C ALA A 162 1.75 11.41 2.45
N GLN A 163 1.95 12.50 3.22
CA GLN A 163 1.97 13.88 2.69
C GLN A 163 3.28 14.21 1.94
N VAL A 164 4.38 13.51 2.25
CA VAL A 164 5.67 13.68 1.58
C VAL A 164 5.75 12.84 0.32
N VAL A 165 5.41 11.56 0.45
CA VAL A 165 5.34 10.62 -0.66
C VAL A 165 4.42 9.47 -0.24
N VAL A 166 3.50 9.09 -1.11
CA VAL A 166 2.58 8.00 -0.77
C VAL A 166 3.23 6.64 -0.96
N GLY A 167 2.64 5.62 -0.33
CA GLY A 167 2.89 4.23 -0.70
C GLY A 167 4.10 3.58 -0.04
N VAL A 168 5.10 4.36 0.37
CA VAL A 168 6.27 3.88 1.12
C VAL A 168 5.86 3.60 2.56
N GLY A 169 5.84 2.34 2.98
CA GLY A 169 5.64 1.94 4.37
C GLY A 169 6.93 1.45 5.03
N ASN A 170 6.79 0.58 6.03
CA ASN A 170 7.89 0.23 6.91
C ASN A 170 8.94 -0.65 6.22
N ILE A 171 8.50 -1.54 5.33
CA ILE A 171 9.38 -2.44 4.57
C ILE A 171 10.19 -1.62 3.60
N TYR A 172 9.49 -0.94 2.68
CA TYR A 172 10.13 -0.24 1.59
C TYR A 172 10.92 0.98 2.05
N ALA A 173 10.54 1.65 3.15
CA ALA A 173 11.41 2.68 3.75
C ALA A 173 12.75 2.13 4.22
N SER A 174 12.76 0.98 4.92
CA SER A 174 14.00 0.36 5.42
C SER A 174 14.88 -0.11 4.26
N GLU A 175 14.30 -0.75 3.25
CA GLU A 175 15.03 -1.22 2.08
C GLU A 175 15.57 -0.05 1.23
N SER A 176 14.76 0.97 0.93
CA SER A 176 15.21 2.13 0.14
C SER A 176 16.33 2.92 0.84
N LEU A 177 16.28 3.06 2.17
CA LEU A 177 17.36 3.69 2.92
C LEU A 177 18.65 2.88 2.91
N PHE A 178 18.55 1.55 2.96
CA PHE A 178 19.70 0.67 2.79
C PHE A 178 20.31 0.83 1.39
N HIS A 179 19.49 0.77 0.35
CA HIS A 179 19.92 0.94 -1.04
C HIS A 179 20.55 2.33 -1.29
N ALA A 180 20.07 3.37 -0.62
CA ALA A 180 20.64 4.72 -0.73
C ALA A 180 21.90 4.94 0.13
N GLY A 181 22.23 4.00 1.01
CA GLY A 181 23.34 4.12 1.97
C GLY A 181 23.10 5.19 3.05
N ILE A 182 21.84 5.46 3.41
CA ILE A 182 21.45 6.54 4.34
C ILE A 182 21.00 5.94 5.66
N ARG A 183 21.55 6.42 6.78
CA ARG A 183 21.14 5.98 8.11
C ARG A 183 19.69 6.43 8.41
N PRO A 184 18.80 5.53 8.90
CA PRO A 184 17.38 5.85 9.06
C PRO A 184 17.09 6.91 10.14
N THR A 185 18.05 7.16 11.04
CA THR A 185 17.97 8.17 12.10
C THR A 185 18.43 9.55 11.67
N THR A 186 19.01 9.69 10.46
CA THR A 186 19.48 11.00 9.98
C THR A 186 18.31 11.96 9.86
N ALA A 187 18.41 13.13 10.48
CA ALA A 187 17.39 14.17 10.38
C ALA A 187 17.19 14.56 8.90
N ALA A 188 15.94 14.61 8.43
CA ALA A 188 15.62 14.81 7.02
C ALA A 188 16.25 16.10 6.46
N ARG A 189 16.18 17.21 7.21
CA ARG A 189 16.82 18.49 6.85
C ARG A 189 18.34 18.43 6.63
N ARG A 190 19.02 17.38 7.11
CA ARG A 190 20.48 17.19 6.93
C ARG A 190 20.84 16.48 5.64
N LEU A 191 19.86 15.94 4.89
CA LEU A 191 20.15 15.31 3.61
C LEU A 191 20.53 16.36 2.57
N SER A 192 21.70 16.18 1.95
CA SER A 192 22.13 16.97 0.81
C SER A 192 21.32 16.62 -0.45
N ARG A 193 21.30 17.51 -1.44
CA ARG A 193 20.65 17.24 -2.74
C ARG A 193 21.11 15.92 -3.38
N PRO A 194 22.41 15.57 -3.42
CA PRO A 194 22.84 14.26 -3.92
C PRO A 194 22.33 13.08 -3.10
N ALA A 195 22.21 13.21 -1.77
CA ALA A 195 21.63 12.16 -0.93
C ALA A 195 20.14 11.97 -1.22
N CYS A 196 19.38 13.05 -1.37
CA CYS A 196 17.98 13.00 -1.80
C CYS A 196 17.83 12.38 -3.19
N ALA A 197 18.74 12.68 -4.14
CA ALA A 197 18.71 12.07 -5.46
C ALA A 197 18.90 10.54 -5.40
N ARG A 198 19.89 10.05 -4.64
CA ARG A 198 20.07 8.61 -4.40
C ARG A 198 18.87 7.98 -3.73
N LEU A 199 18.27 8.66 -2.74
CA LEU A 199 17.11 8.15 -2.02
C LEU A 199 15.86 8.06 -2.91
N ALA A 200 15.57 9.10 -3.69
CA ALA A 200 14.43 9.08 -4.63
C ALA A 200 14.59 7.97 -5.68
N ALA A 201 15.80 7.80 -6.22
CA ALA A 201 16.11 6.69 -7.14
C ALA A 201 15.94 5.31 -6.46
N ALA A 202 16.46 5.15 -5.24
CA ALA A 202 16.34 3.91 -4.49
C ALA A 202 14.89 3.56 -4.13
N ILE A 203 14.05 4.56 -3.81
CA ILE A 203 12.61 4.37 -3.59
C ILE A 203 11.95 3.83 -4.86
N LYS A 204 12.18 4.47 -6.01
CA LYS A 204 11.64 4.02 -7.29
C LYS A 204 12.09 2.59 -7.63
N GLN A 205 13.39 2.32 -7.53
CA GLN A 205 13.95 0.99 -7.82
C GLN A 205 13.35 -0.11 -6.94
N VAL A 206 13.30 0.11 -5.63
CA VAL A 206 12.78 -0.87 -4.67
C VAL A 206 11.29 -1.14 -4.90
N LEU A 207 10.48 -0.09 -5.09
CA LEU A 207 9.05 -0.25 -5.33
C LEU A 207 8.74 -0.91 -6.68
N THR A 208 9.44 -0.54 -7.75
CA THR A 208 9.28 -1.19 -9.06
C THR A 208 9.66 -2.67 -9.01
N ALA A 209 10.79 -3.00 -8.36
CA ALA A 209 11.20 -4.40 -8.19
C ALA A 209 10.18 -5.19 -7.36
N ALA A 210 9.61 -4.57 -6.32
CA ALA A 210 8.58 -5.19 -5.50
C ALA A 210 7.29 -5.44 -6.29
N ILE A 211 6.82 -4.49 -7.11
CA ILE A 211 5.64 -4.68 -7.96
C ILE A 211 5.88 -5.81 -8.96
N ALA A 212 7.04 -5.83 -9.63
CA ALA A 212 7.41 -6.87 -10.58
C ALA A 212 7.48 -8.26 -9.93
N ALA A 213 7.81 -8.32 -8.64
CA ALA A 213 7.82 -9.54 -7.84
C ALA A 213 6.43 -9.94 -7.29
N GLY A 214 5.36 -9.18 -7.57
CA GLY A 214 4.02 -9.43 -7.00
C GLY A 214 3.84 -8.94 -5.55
N GLY A 215 4.74 -8.08 -5.08
CA GLY A 215 4.76 -7.54 -3.72
C GLY A 215 5.61 -8.36 -2.74
N SER A 216 5.51 -8.01 -1.47
CA SER A 216 6.10 -8.72 -0.33
C SER A 216 4.99 -9.51 0.36
N SER A 217 4.93 -10.80 0.11
CA SER A 217 3.96 -11.66 0.79
C SER A 217 4.36 -11.92 2.24
N LEU A 218 3.99 -10.98 3.12
CA LEU A 218 4.03 -11.23 4.55
C LEU A 218 2.73 -11.90 5.00
N ARG A 219 2.88 -13.10 5.57
CA ARG A 219 2.01 -13.94 6.44
C ARG A 219 0.50 -14.09 6.13
N ASP A 220 -0.19 -13.08 5.60
CA ASP A 220 -1.64 -13.07 5.38
C ASP A 220 -2.05 -12.50 4.00
N TYR A 221 -1.10 -12.14 3.13
CA TYR A 221 -1.43 -11.67 1.76
C TYR A 221 -1.67 -12.86 0.83
N VAL A 222 -2.89 -12.97 0.32
CA VAL A 222 -3.29 -13.93 -0.71
C VAL A 222 -3.44 -13.17 -2.02
N ALA A 223 -2.82 -13.65 -3.09
CA ALA A 223 -3.02 -13.07 -4.41
C ALA A 223 -4.48 -13.27 -4.85
N THR A 224 -4.94 -12.45 -5.79
CA THR A 224 -6.35 -12.40 -6.19
C THR A 224 -6.88 -13.72 -6.77
N ASP A 225 -6.00 -14.60 -7.24
CA ASP A 225 -6.26 -15.94 -7.76
C ASP A 225 -6.33 -17.03 -6.66
N GLY A 226 -6.09 -16.70 -5.39
CA GLY A 226 -6.10 -17.65 -4.29
C GLY A 226 -4.76 -18.36 -4.08
N GLU A 227 -3.78 -18.16 -4.96
CA GLU A 227 -2.40 -18.56 -4.71
C GLU A 227 -1.86 -17.66 -3.58
N LEU A 228 -1.34 -18.28 -2.52
CA LEU A 228 -0.43 -17.57 -1.62
C LEU A 228 0.71 -17.10 -2.52
N GLY A 229 0.80 -15.80 -2.81
CA GLY A 229 1.89 -15.29 -3.63
C GLY A 229 3.18 -15.56 -2.89
N TYR A 230 3.85 -16.69 -3.06
CA TYR A 230 5.02 -17.09 -2.27
C TYR A 230 6.29 -16.29 -2.60
N PHE A 231 6.16 -15.16 -3.29
CA PHE A 231 7.27 -14.26 -3.53
C PHE A 231 7.56 -13.41 -2.28
N GLN A 232 8.31 -13.99 -1.35
CA GLN A 232 8.93 -13.20 -0.29
C GLN A 232 9.95 -12.28 -0.95
N LEU A 233 9.68 -10.97 -0.90
CA LEU A 233 10.64 -9.94 -1.22
C LEU A 233 11.97 -10.31 -0.55
N GLN A 234 13.04 -10.47 -1.34
CA GLN A 234 14.36 -10.77 -0.79
C GLN A 234 14.92 -9.53 -0.08
N THR A 235 14.46 -9.29 1.14
CA THR A 235 14.88 -8.13 1.94
C THR A 235 16.38 -8.17 2.20
N ARG A 236 17.00 -7.01 2.21
CA ARG A 236 18.41 -6.82 2.57
C ARG A 236 18.57 -6.53 4.05
N VAL A 237 17.64 -5.77 4.63
CA VAL A 237 17.66 -5.39 6.05
C VAL A 237 16.36 -5.65 6.78
N TYR A 238 15.20 -5.50 6.13
CA TYR A 238 13.91 -5.61 6.81
C TYR A 238 13.71 -7.01 7.40
N ASP A 239 13.36 -7.05 8.69
CA ASP A 239 13.18 -8.28 9.48
C ASP A 239 14.40 -9.22 9.51
N ARG A 240 15.61 -8.65 9.35
CA ARG A 240 16.88 -9.39 9.36
C ARG A 240 17.78 -9.02 10.53
N ALA A 241 17.21 -8.52 11.63
CA ALA A 241 17.99 -8.10 12.80
C ALA A 241 18.92 -9.23 13.30
N GLY A 242 20.19 -8.91 13.56
CA GLY A 242 21.20 -9.88 13.97
C GLY A 242 21.81 -10.71 12.83
N LEU A 243 21.13 -10.82 11.68
CA LEU A 243 21.67 -11.53 10.51
C LEU A 243 22.77 -10.70 9.81
N PRO A 244 23.73 -11.35 9.14
CA PRO A 244 24.77 -10.64 8.41
C PRO A 244 24.17 -9.82 7.25
N CYS A 245 24.63 -8.58 7.13
CA CYS A 245 24.35 -7.73 5.97
C CYS A 245 24.81 -8.45 4.70
N LYS A 246 23.94 -8.53 3.68
CA LYS A 246 24.24 -9.15 2.38
C LYS A 246 25.35 -8.45 1.57
N THR A 247 25.82 -7.28 2.01
CA THR A 247 26.88 -6.50 1.35
C THR A 247 28.20 -6.51 2.10
N CYS A 248 28.19 -6.46 3.44
CA CYS A 248 29.41 -6.28 4.24
C CYS A 248 29.52 -7.23 5.44
N ALA A 249 28.62 -8.21 5.56
CA ALA A 249 28.51 -9.16 6.67
C ALA A 249 28.26 -8.57 8.07
N THR A 250 28.37 -7.24 8.29
CA THR A 250 28.05 -6.61 9.57
C THR A 250 26.61 -6.92 9.98
N PRO A 251 26.34 -7.33 11.24
CA PRO A 251 24.98 -7.62 11.69
C PRO A 251 24.03 -6.45 11.49
N VAL A 252 22.87 -6.72 10.90
CA VAL A 252 21.79 -5.74 10.74
C VAL A 252 21.24 -5.36 12.12
N ARG A 253 21.10 -4.06 12.36
CA ARG A 253 20.56 -3.51 13.61
C ARG A 253 19.07 -3.25 13.49
N ARG A 254 18.37 -3.42 14.61
CA ARG A 254 16.97 -3.01 14.79
C ARG A 254 16.90 -1.91 15.84
N ILE A 255 16.20 -0.83 15.50
CA ILE A 255 15.82 0.25 16.42
C ILE A 255 14.31 0.50 16.32
N VAL A 256 13.75 1.30 17.21
CA VAL A 256 12.36 1.75 17.16
C VAL A 256 12.33 3.24 16.85
N GLN A 257 11.55 3.64 15.83
CA GLN A 257 11.36 5.03 15.44
C GLN A 257 9.86 5.27 15.23
N GLY A 258 9.26 6.21 15.98
CA GLY A 258 7.82 6.48 15.88
C GLY A 258 6.95 5.23 16.09
N GLN A 259 7.27 4.42 17.10
CA GLN A 259 6.61 3.14 17.41
C GLN A 259 6.72 2.07 16.31
N ARG A 260 7.59 2.25 15.31
CA ARG A 260 7.80 1.28 14.23
C ARG A 260 9.22 0.71 14.27
N ALA A 261 9.33 -0.60 14.03
CA ALA A 261 10.62 -1.28 13.92
C ALA A 261 11.37 -0.78 12.68
N SER A 262 12.65 -0.48 12.85
CA SER A 262 13.53 0.03 11.80
C SER A 262 14.79 -0.78 11.72
N PHE A 263 15.06 -1.29 10.53
CA PHE A 263 16.19 -2.17 10.26
C PHE A 263 17.18 -1.46 9.34
N TYR A 264 18.47 -1.58 9.66
CA TYR A 264 19.54 -0.95 8.90
C TYR A 264 20.89 -1.63 9.15
N CYS A 265 21.81 -1.53 8.19
CA CYS A 265 23.21 -1.92 8.38
C CYS A 265 24.03 -0.73 8.89
N PRO A 266 24.70 -0.80 10.06
CA PRO A 266 25.45 0.32 10.61
C PRO A 266 26.71 0.67 9.82
N THR A 267 27.19 -0.22 8.95
CA THR A 267 28.40 -0.02 8.13
C THR A 267 28.05 0.55 6.75
N CYS A 268 27.03 0.00 6.09
CA CYS A 268 26.61 0.44 4.75
C CYS A 268 25.85 1.77 4.76
N GLN A 269 25.28 2.17 5.90
CA GLN A 269 24.41 3.35 6.01
C GLN A 269 25.01 4.38 6.96
N ARG A 270 25.27 5.59 6.45
CA ARG A 270 25.89 6.70 7.18
C ARG A 270 24.90 7.85 7.44
#